data_AF-A0A0A0BLI1-F1
#
_entry.id   AF-A0A0A0BLI1-F1
#
_cell.length_a   1.000
_cell.length_b   1.000
_cell.length_c   1.000
_cell.angle_alpha   90.00
_cell.angle_beta   90.00
_cell.angle_gamma   90.00
#
_symmetry.space_group_name_H-M   'P 1'
#
loop_
_entity.id
_entity.type
_entity.pdbx_description
1 polymer ?
#
loop_
_entity_poly.entity_id
_entity_poly.type
_entity_poly.pdbx_seq_one_letter_code
_entity_poly.pdbx_strand_id
1 'polypeptide(L)'
;MSGKSLQRAISNSSELFNSSLSKHALIALAGVIAMLLHESFRYGLDLPGRQGLTLMAILVFVRCASPYNYSGTLAGAGGLVAALIWRDNPTAAVIVLTQGIFIDLLYRQLSWSSITLWLLPVGVGFIHMLKPVLKVGLIVVAGIETDSFRHGLAYPLITHFLFGGVGGLIGFMAWRSLKKHTR
;
A
#
# COMPACT_ATOMS: atom_id res chain seq x y z
N MET A 1 -8.88 -5.28 -46.98
CA MET A 1 -9.98 -4.76 -46.13
C MET A 1 -9.77 -5.13 -44.64
N SER A 2 -8.73 -4.61 -43.96
CA SER A 2 -8.35 -5.05 -42.59
C SER A 2 -8.13 -3.91 -41.57
N GLY A 3 -8.24 -2.63 -41.98
CA GLY A 3 -7.98 -1.49 -41.06
C GLY A 3 -9.14 -1.13 -40.12
N LYS A 4 -10.40 -1.34 -40.54
CA LYS A 4 -11.59 -0.87 -39.77
C LYS A 4 -11.84 -1.67 -38.49
N SER A 5 -11.50 -2.96 -38.44
CA SER A 5 -11.66 -3.78 -37.23
C SER A 5 -10.57 -3.48 -36.20
N LEU A 6 -9.33 -3.27 -36.63
CA LEU A 6 -8.21 -2.91 -35.76
C LEU A 6 -8.44 -1.54 -35.10
N GLN A 7 -8.90 -0.54 -35.88
CA GLN A 7 -9.21 0.79 -35.36
C GLN A 7 -10.37 0.78 -34.35
N ARG A 8 -11.41 -0.05 -34.58
CA ARG A 8 -12.49 -0.26 -33.60
C ARG A 8 -12.01 -0.98 -32.34
N ALA A 9 -11.13 -1.97 -32.46
CA ALA A 9 -10.59 -2.68 -31.31
C ALA A 9 -9.74 -1.77 -30.39
N ILE A 10 -8.95 -0.86 -31.00
CA ILE A 10 -8.14 0.13 -30.27
C ILE A 10 -9.04 1.22 -29.65
N SER A 11 -10.08 1.65 -30.35
CA SER A 11 -11.05 2.62 -29.81
C SER A 11 -11.81 2.04 -28.61
N ASN A 12 -12.31 0.82 -28.72
CA ASN A 12 -13.06 0.16 -27.64
C ASN A 12 -12.18 -0.16 -26.42
N SER A 13 -10.92 -0.55 -26.63
CA SER A 13 -10.01 -0.82 -25.52
C SER A 13 -9.63 0.47 -24.77
N SER A 14 -9.42 1.57 -25.49
CA SER A 14 -9.13 2.87 -24.86
C SER A 14 -10.31 3.41 -24.06
N GLU A 15 -11.56 3.24 -24.52
CA GLU A 15 -12.76 3.60 -23.74
C GLU A 15 -12.91 2.72 -22.48
N LEU A 16 -12.65 1.41 -22.59
CA LEU A 16 -12.64 0.50 -21.44
C LEU A 16 -11.65 0.93 -20.37
N PHE A 17 -10.40 1.26 -20.74
CA PHE A 17 -9.38 1.76 -19.81
C PHE A 17 -9.67 3.16 -19.26
N ASN A 18 -10.53 3.94 -19.94
CA ASN A 18 -10.89 5.27 -19.48
C ASN A 18 -12.12 5.28 -18.55
N SER A 19 -12.90 4.20 -18.53
CA SER A 19 -14.03 4.03 -17.63
C SER A 19 -13.63 4.14 -16.16
N SER A 20 -14.55 4.63 -15.31
CA SER A 20 -14.30 4.70 -13.87
C SER A 20 -14.06 3.31 -13.29
N LEU A 21 -14.83 2.30 -13.72
CA LEU A 21 -14.74 0.93 -13.24
C LEU A 21 -13.37 0.30 -13.47
N SER A 22 -12.77 0.48 -14.65
CA SER A 22 -11.44 -0.06 -14.93
C SER A 22 -10.36 0.58 -14.07
N LYS A 23 -10.45 1.90 -13.82
CA LYS A 23 -9.54 2.61 -12.89
C LYS A 23 -9.66 2.06 -11.46
N HIS A 24 -10.87 1.78 -10.99
CA HIS A 24 -11.09 1.16 -9.69
C HIS A 24 -10.52 -0.25 -9.62
N ALA A 25 -10.75 -1.05 -10.66
CA ALA A 25 -10.22 -2.40 -10.77
C ALA A 25 -8.69 -2.41 -10.76
N LEU A 26 -8.04 -1.48 -11.49
CA LEU A 26 -6.58 -1.32 -11.50
C LEU A 26 -6.02 -0.94 -10.12
N ILE A 27 -6.70 -0.06 -9.39
CA ILE A 27 -6.31 0.34 -8.02
C ILE A 27 -6.41 -0.86 -7.06
N ALA A 28 -7.52 -1.61 -7.12
CA ALA A 28 -7.69 -2.81 -6.32
C ALA A 28 -6.63 -3.87 -6.68
N LEU A 29 -6.37 -4.07 -7.97
CA LEU A 29 -5.34 -4.98 -8.46
C LEU A 29 -3.93 -4.58 -8.01
N ALA A 30 -3.61 -3.28 -7.98
CA ALA A 30 -2.34 -2.80 -7.43
C ALA A 30 -2.20 -3.18 -5.95
N GLY A 31 -3.30 -3.15 -5.19
CA GLY A 31 -3.39 -3.69 -3.83
C GLY A 31 -3.09 -5.17 -3.71
N VAL A 32 -3.70 -5.99 -4.58
CA VAL A 32 -3.42 -7.43 -4.69
C VAL A 32 -1.93 -7.67 -4.96
N ILE A 33 -1.38 -6.98 -5.96
CA ILE A 33 0.05 -7.07 -6.33
C ILE A 33 0.93 -6.67 -5.14
N ALA A 34 0.60 -5.58 -4.44
CA ALA A 34 1.35 -5.13 -3.29
C ALA A 34 1.40 -6.19 -2.18
N MET A 35 0.28 -6.87 -1.90
CA MET A 35 0.22 -7.95 -0.93
C MET A 35 1.01 -9.19 -1.39
N LEU A 36 0.87 -9.59 -2.66
CA LEU A 36 1.60 -10.74 -3.20
C LEU A 36 3.13 -10.50 -3.21
N LEU A 37 3.57 -9.29 -3.55
CA LEU A 37 4.98 -8.90 -3.46
C LEU A 37 5.45 -8.79 -2.03
N HIS A 38 4.63 -8.26 -1.12
CA HIS A 38 4.93 -8.24 0.31
C HIS A 38 5.25 -9.67 0.80
N GLU A 39 4.49 -10.68 0.38
CA GLU A 39 4.73 -12.08 0.77
C GLU A 39 5.91 -12.74 0.03
N SER A 40 6.02 -12.51 -1.28
CA SER A 40 6.98 -13.23 -2.14
C SER A 40 8.38 -12.64 -2.08
N PHE A 41 8.50 -11.33 -1.85
CA PHE A 41 9.78 -10.63 -1.90
C PHE A 41 10.53 -10.78 -0.58
N ARG A 42 11.36 -11.83 -0.51
CA ARG A 42 12.28 -12.06 0.60
C ARG A 42 13.55 -11.27 0.37
N TYR A 43 13.55 -9.99 0.77
CA TYR A 43 14.80 -9.28 0.99
C TYR A 43 15.64 -10.11 1.96
N GLY A 44 16.91 -10.40 1.62
CA GLY A 44 17.85 -11.17 2.47
C GLY A 44 18.22 -10.48 3.80
N LEU A 45 17.40 -9.52 4.24
CA LEU A 45 17.49 -8.83 5.50
C LEU A 45 16.53 -9.54 6.46
N ASP A 46 17.03 -10.21 7.49
CA ASP A 46 16.14 -10.86 8.48
C ASP A 46 15.65 -9.86 9.54
N LEU A 47 15.08 -8.76 9.07
CA LEU A 47 14.61 -7.66 9.90
C LEU A 47 13.08 -7.61 9.93
N PRO A 48 12.46 -7.33 11.09
CA PRO A 48 11.02 -7.12 11.17
C PRO A 48 10.63 -5.88 10.37
N GLY A 49 9.48 -5.93 9.69
CA GLY A 49 8.95 -4.78 8.94
C GLY A 49 9.56 -4.58 7.55
N ARG A 50 10.56 -5.36 7.13
CA ARG A 50 11.21 -5.24 5.80
C ARG A 50 10.24 -5.20 4.61
N GLN A 51 9.14 -5.93 4.70
CA GLN A 51 8.13 -5.99 3.64
C GLN A 51 7.33 -4.68 3.53
N GLY A 52 7.48 -3.76 4.49
CA GLY A 52 6.98 -2.39 4.40
C GLY A 52 7.57 -1.61 3.23
N LEU A 53 8.77 -1.98 2.75
CA LEU A 53 9.39 -1.35 1.58
C LEU A 53 8.50 -1.42 0.34
N THR A 54 8.09 -2.63 -0.05
CA THR A 54 7.27 -2.86 -1.26
C THR A 54 5.84 -2.45 -1.03
N LEU A 55 5.25 -2.87 0.09
CA LEU A 55 3.84 -2.65 0.39
C LEU A 55 3.54 -1.15 0.49
N MET A 56 4.28 -0.40 1.31
CA MET A 56 4.03 1.03 1.48
C MET A 56 4.38 1.81 0.21
N ALA A 57 5.40 1.40 -0.56
CA ALA A 57 5.71 2.05 -1.83
C ALA A 57 4.54 2.00 -2.81
N ILE A 58 3.92 0.83 -2.99
CA ILE A 58 2.80 0.69 -3.93
C ILE A 58 1.56 1.41 -3.40
N LEU A 59 1.20 1.24 -2.13
CA LEU A 59 0.01 1.91 -1.56
C LEU A 59 0.13 3.45 -1.63
N VAL A 60 1.29 4.01 -1.28
CA VAL A 60 1.52 5.46 -1.37
C VAL A 60 1.53 5.93 -2.82
N PHE A 61 2.20 5.19 -3.72
CA PHE A 61 2.19 5.53 -5.14
C PHE A 61 0.76 5.61 -5.70
N VAL A 62 -0.06 4.58 -5.44
CA VAL A 62 -1.45 4.51 -5.90
C VAL A 62 -2.29 5.64 -5.29
N ARG A 63 -2.11 5.93 -4.00
CA ARG A 63 -2.73 7.08 -3.33
C ARG A 63 -2.43 8.39 -4.05
N CYS A 64 -1.16 8.66 -4.34
CA CYS A 64 -0.76 9.92 -4.96
C CYS A 64 -1.11 10.00 -6.46
N ALA A 65 -1.05 8.88 -7.19
CA ALA A 65 -1.31 8.83 -8.63
C ALA A 65 -2.80 8.85 -8.98
N SER A 66 -3.67 8.41 -8.08
CA SER A 66 -5.10 8.31 -8.33
C SER A 66 -5.87 9.58 -7.92
N PRO A 67 -6.87 10.01 -8.72
CA PRO A 67 -7.70 11.17 -8.41
C PRO A 67 -8.74 10.91 -7.30
N TYR A 68 -9.04 9.65 -6.98
CA TYR A 68 -10.11 9.30 -6.02
C TYR A 68 -9.63 9.43 -4.59
N ASN A 69 -10.41 10.03 -3.69
CA ASN A 69 -10.03 10.26 -2.28
C ASN A 69 -9.89 8.99 -1.41
N TYR A 70 -10.23 7.81 -1.95
CA TYR A 70 -10.22 6.52 -1.26
C TYR A 70 -9.35 5.46 -1.97
N SER A 71 -8.42 5.87 -2.83
CA SER A 71 -7.61 4.93 -3.61
C SER A 71 -6.65 4.10 -2.76
N GLY A 72 -6.14 4.63 -1.63
CA GLY A 72 -5.36 3.86 -0.67
C GLY A 72 -6.21 2.78 -0.01
N THR A 73 -7.45 3.10 0.39
CA THR A 73 -8.43 2.18 0.96
C THR A 73 -8.81 1.09 -0.04
N LEU A 74 -9.06 1.46 -1.30
CA LEU A 74 -9.43 0.52 -2.35
C LEU A 74 -8.27 -0.43 -2.68
N ALA A 75 -7.03 0.07 -2.73
CA ALA A 75 -5.85 -0.79 -2.82
C ALA A 75 -5.70 -1.66 -1.57
N GLY A 76 -5.94 -1.12 -0.38
CA GLY A 76 -5.97 -1.89 0.87
C GLY A 76 -7.01 -3.02 0.84
N ALA A 77 -8.19 -2.80 0.27
CA ALA A 77 -9.23 -3.81 0.09
C ALA A 77 -8.80 -4.91 -0.90
N GLY A 78 -8.14 -4.56 -2.00
CA GLY A 78 -7.51 -5.55 -2.89
C GLY A 78 -6.45 -6.39 -2.17
N GLY A 79 -5.61 -5.74 -1.37
CA GLY A 79 -4.63 -6.40 -0.52
C GLY A 79 -5.28 -7.32 0.53
N LEU A 80 -6.41 -6.92 1.11
CA LEU A 80 -7.20 -7.73 2.04
C LEU A 80 -7.68 -9.01 1.38
N VAL A 81 -8.27 -8.91 0.17
CA VAL A 81 -8.73 -10.09 -0.58
C VAL A 81 -7.56 -11.04 -0.85
N ALA A 82 -6.41 -10.51 -1.28
CA ALA A 82 -5.21 -11.29 -1.47
C ALA A 82 -4.72 -11.95 -0.17
N ALA A 83 -4.76 -11.24 0.96
CA ALA A 83 -4.37 -11.76 2.26
C ALA A 83 -5.29 -12.89 2.75
N LEU A 84 -6.60 -12.81 2.50
CA LEU A 84 -7.54 -13.88 2.84
C LEU A 84 -7.35 -15.10 1.95
N ILE A 85 -7.22 -14.91 0.63
CA ILE A 85 -7.16 -16.04 -0.32
C ILE A 85 -5.78 -16.72 -0.33
N TRP A 86 -4.68 -15.95 -0.36
CA TRP A 86 -3.34 -16.54 -0.50
C TRP A 86 -2.66 -16.87 0.81
N ARG A 87 -3.03 -16.20 1.90
CA ARG A 87 -2.36 -16.35 3.19
C ARG A 87 -3.24 -16.99 4.26
N ASP A 88 -4.55 -17.05 4.01
CA ASP A 88 -5.55 -17.47 5.01
C ASP A 88 -5.32 -16.78 6.37
N ASN A 89 -4.99 -15.48 6.32
CA ASN A 89 -4.59 -14.71 7.49
C ASN A 89 -5.47 -13.47 7.67
N PRO A 90 -6.55 -13.58 8.47
CA PRO A 90 -7.47 -12.47 8.75
C PRO A 90 -6.77 -11.26 9.37
N THR A 91 -5.74 -11.47 10.18
CA THR A 91 -5.00 -10.37 10.83
C THR A 91 -4.23 -9.56 9.79
N ALA A 92 -3.56 -10.21 8.85
CA ALA A 92 -2.87 -9.54 7.74
C ALA A 92 -3.84 -8.77 6.84
N ALA A 93 -5.01 -9.36 6.59
CA ALA A 93 -6.11 -8.74 5.85
C ALA A 93 -6.61 -7.44 6.50
N VAL A 94 -6.85 -7.46 7.81
CA VAL A 94 -7.24 -6.25 8.55
C VAL A 94 -6.13 -5.21 8.51
N ILE A 95 -4.88 -5.62 8.78
CA ILE A 95 -3.73 -4.69 8.80
C ILE A 95 -3.59 -3.95 7.47
N VAL A 96 -3.61 -4.64 6.33
CA VAL A 96 -3.41 -3.99 5.02
C VAL A 96 -4.56 -3.06 4.65
N LEU A 97 -5.80 -3.44 4.96
CA LEU A 97 -6.95 -2.55 4.77
C LEU A 97 -6.83 -1.30 5.63
N THR A 98 -6.54 -1.48 6.92
CA THR A 98 -6.36 -0.37 7.88
C THR A 98 -5.23 0.57 7.43
N GLN A 99 -4.11 0.04 6.95
CA GLN A 99 -3.02 0.86 6.41
C GLN A 99 -3.48 1.70 5.21
N GLY A 100 -4.24 1.12 4.28
CA GLY A 100 -4.82 1.85 3.15
C GLY A 100 -5.73 3.02 3.60
N ILE A 101 -6.59 2.78 4.59
CA ILE A 101 -7.47 3.80 5.17
C ILE A 101 -6.66 4.94 5.78
N PHE A 102 -5.68 4.65 6.63
CA PHE A 102 -4.88 5.69 7.28
C PHE A 102 -4.03 6.47 6.27
N ILE A 103 -3.56 5.84 5.19
CA ILE A 103 -2.84 6.52 4.11
C ILE A 103 -3.75 7.55 3.41
N ASP A 104 -5.01 7.21 3.13
CA ASP A 104 -5.98 8.17 2.57
C ASP A 104 -6.23 9.36 3.50
N LEU A 105 -6.46 9.07 4.79
CA LEU A 105 -6.70 10.09 5.81
C LEU A 105 -5.48 11.03 5.95
N LEU A 106 -4.29 10.47 6.04
CA LEU A 106 -3.03 11.21 6.13
C LEU A 106 -2.79 12.05 4.86
N TYR A 107 -2.96 11.46 3.68
CA TYR A 107 -2.78 12.17 2.42
C TYR A 107 -3.72 13.37 2.32
N ARG A 108 -5.00 13.21 2.71
CA ARG A 108 -5.97 14.31 2.74
C ARG A 108 -5.56 15.45 3.68
N GLN A 109 -4.97 15.13 4.82
CA GLN A 109 -4.47 16.15 5.77
C GLN A 109 -3.22 16.87 5.25
N LEU A 110 -2.39 16.20 4.45
CA LEU A 110 -1.12 16.75 3.97
C LEU A 110 -1.20 17.38 2.57
N SER A 111 -2.25 17.11 1.79
CA SER A 111 -2.36 17.54 0.39
C SER A 111 -2.71 19.00 0.18
N TRP A 112 -2.99 19.75 1.26
CA TRP A 112 -3.26 21.19 1.20
C TRP A 112 -2.10 22.02 0.66
N SER A 113 -0.85 21.56 0.82
CA SER A 113 0.33 22.19 0.25
C SER A 113 1.34 21.18 -0.31
N SER A 114 2.07 21.59 -1.34
CA SER A 114 3.15 20.77 -1.91
C SER A 114 4.29 20.53 -0.93
N ILE A 115 4.52 21.43 0.03
CA ILE A 115 5.57 21.28 1.05
C ILE A 115 5.18 20.24 2.10
N THR A 116 3.93 20.26 2.56
CA THR A 116 3.44 19.34 3.60
C THR A 116 3.32 17.90 3.11
N LEU A 117 3.17 17.68 1.80
CA LEU A 117 3.25 16.35 1.21
C LEU A 117 4.59 15.65 1.45
N TRP A 118 5.68 16.37 1.75
CA TRP A 118 6.96 15.75 2.13
C TRP A 118 6.94 15.10 3.52
N LEU A 119 5.91 15.36 4.33
CA LEU A 119 5.70 14.66 5.61
C LEU A 119 5.01 13.30 5.42
N LEU A 120 4.52 12.99 4.20
CA LEU A 120 3.80 11.76 3.93
C LEU A 120 4.64 10.50 4.24
N PRO A 121 5.92 10.39 3.83
CA PRO A 121 6.74 9.23 4.19
C PRO A 121 6.88 9.03 5.70
N VAL A 122 7.03 10.11 6.46
CA VAL A 122 7.13 10.06 7.93
C VAL A 122 5.84 9.51 8.54
N GLY A 123 4.68 10.04 8.12
CA GLY A 123 3.39 9.55 8.59
C GLY A 123 3.11 8.10 8.16
N VAL A 124 3.56 7.68 6.97
CA VAL A 124 3.46 6.29 6.50
C VAL A 124 4.33 5.35 7.34
N GLY A 125 5.49 5.81 7.82
CA GLY A 125 6.28 5.09 8.82
C GLY A 125 5.46 4.76 10.06
N PHE A 126 4.76 5.76 10.63
CA PHE A 126 3.87 5.55 11.78
C PHE A 126 2.71 4.60 11.46
N ILE A 127 2.12 4.69 10.27
CA ILE A 127 1.06 3.78 9.82
C ILE A 127 1.57 2.33 9.74
N HIS A 128 2.82 2.12 9.30
CA HIS A 128 3.37 0.77 9.21
C HIS A 128 3.63 0.14 10.59
N MET A 129 3.84 0.96 11.63
CA MET A 129 3.93 0.49 13.03
C MET A 129 2.62 -0.11 13.56
N LEU A 130 1.48 0.08 12.88
CA LEU A 130 0.22 -0.57 13.27
C LEU A 130 0.33 -2.10 13.29
N LYS A 131 1.20 -2.69 12.46
CA LYS A 131 1.38 -4.15 12.39
C LYS A 131 1.87 -4.75 13.72
N PRO A 132 3.01 -4.32 14.30
CA PRO A 132 3.41 -4.79 15.63
C PRO A 132 2.42 -4.36 16.72
N VAL A 133 1.84 -3.16 16.66
CA VAL A 133 0.87 -2.69 17.68
C VAL A 133 -0.38 -3.57 17.73
N LEU A 134 -0.99 -3.87 16.57
CA LEU A 134 -2.16 -4.73 16.48
C LEU A 134 -1.85 -6.17 16.91
N LYS A 135 -0.66 -6.68 16.58
CA LYS A 135 -0.21 -7.98 17.08
C LYS A 135 -0.10 -8.00 18.60
N VAL A 136 0.47 -6.97 19.22
CA VAL A 136 0.54 -6.86 20.69
C VAL A 136 -0.84 -6.82 21.30
N GLY A 137 -1.76 -6.02 20.73
CA GLY A 137 -3.15 -5.98 21.20
C GLY A 137 -3.80 -7.36 21.20
N LEU A 138 -3.61 -8.15 20.14
CA LEU A 138 -4.12 -9.52 20.06
C LEU A 138 -3.48 -10.46 21.09
N ILE A 139 -2.17 -10.32 21.37
CA ILE A 139 -1.50 -11.14 22.39
C ILE A 139 -2.04 -10.83 23.77
N VAL A 140 -2.18 -9.55 24.11
CA VAL A 140 -2.65 -9.10 25.43
C VAL A 140 -4.11 -9.48 25.66
N VAL A 141 -4.95 -9.41 24.62
CA VAL A 141 -6.40 -9.67 24.74
C VAL A 141 -6.73 -11.16 24.58
N ALA A 142 -6.05 -11.88 23.69
CA ALA A 142 -6.39 -13.26 23.32
C ALA A 142 -5.38 -14.32 23.80
N GLY A 143 -4.29 -13.93 24.47
CA GLY A 143 -3.30 -14.86 25.02
C GLY A 143 -2.50 -15.65 23.99
N ILE A 144 -2.54 -15.24 22.72
CA ILE A 144 -1.84 -15.93 21.62
C ILE A 144 -0.36 -15.59 21.72
N GLU A 145 0.51 -16.53 22.06
CA GLU A 145 1.96 -16.30 22.06
C GLU A 145 2.49 -16.08 20.63
N THR A 146 3.38 -15.10 20.44
CA THR A 146 4.08 -14.92 19.15
C THR A 146 5.58 -14.73 19.36
N ASP A 147 6.40 -15.37 18.52
CA ASP A 147 7.87 -15.41 18.62
C ASP A 147 8.58 -14.03 18.57
N SER A 148 7.87 -12.97 18.19
CA SER A 148 8.47 -11.67 17.82
C SER A 148 8.89 -10.77 18.99
N PHE A 149 8.73 -11.18 20.25
CA PHE A 149 8.89 -10.29 21.42
C PHE A 149 10.07 -10.58 22.34
N ARG A 150 10.97 -11.52 21.97
CA ARG A 150 12.13 -11.88 22.81
C ARG A 150 13.09 -10.71 23.13
N HIS A 151 13.07 -9.63 22.34
CA HIS A 151 13.93 -8.44 22.51
C HIS A 151 13.15 -7.15 22.84
N GLY A 152 11.88 -7.27 23.23
CA GLY A 152 10.99 -6.13 23.53
C GLY A 152 10.35 -5.48 22.30
N LEU A 153 9.42 -4.53 22.56
CA LEU A 153 8.59 -3.87 21.53
C LEU A 153 9.33 -2.85 20.68
N ALA A 154 10.39 -2.25 21.23
CA ALA A 154 11.09 -1.14 20.60
C ALA A 154 11.67 -1.52 19.23
N TYR A 155 12.30 -2.71 19.14
CA TYR A 155 12.96 -3.13 17.92
C TYR A 155 11.97 -3.34 16.75
N PRO A 156 10.89 -4.13 16.87
CA PRO A 156 9.87 -4.22 15.82
C PRO A 156 9.22 -2.87 15.48
N LEU A 157 8.99 -2.00 16.47
CA LEU A 157 8.38 -0.69 16.21
C LEU A 157 9.30 0.20 15.35
N ILE A 158 10.58 0.32 15.73
CA ILE A 158 11.56 1.14 15.02
C ILE A 158 11.76 0.62 13.61
N THR A 159 11.96 -0.69 13.41
CA THR A 159 12.21 -1.20 12.07
C THR A 159 10.98 -1.08 11.17
N HIS A 160 9.75 -1.28 11.68
CA HIS A 160 8.54 -1.04 10.90
C HIS A 160 8.39 0.44 10.54
N PHE A 161 8.71 1.36 11.45
CA PHE A 161 8.72 2.78 11.15
C PHE A 161 9.68 3.09 10.00
N LEU A 162 10.92 2.61 10.09
CA LEU A 162 11.96 2.87 9.08
C LEU A 162 11.58 2.27 7.72
N PHE A 163 11.23 0.98 7.66
CA PHE A 163 10.88 0.35 6.40
C PHE A 163 9.58 0.90 5.81
N GLY A 164 8.60 1.22 6.64
CA GLY A 164 7.37 1.85 6.19
C GLY A 164 7.64 3.24 5.62
N GLY A 165 8.45 4.05 6.31
CA GLY A 165 8.80 5.39 5.87
C GLY A 165 9.65 5.40 4.60
N VAL A 166 10.65 4.52 4.50
CA VAL A 166 11.46 4.37 3.29
C VAL A 166 10.61 3.87 2.12
N GLY A 167 9.74 2.87 2.33
CA GLY A 167 8.79 2.41 1.31
C GLY A 167 7.87 3.54 0.86
N GLY A 168 7.30 4.30 1.80
CA GLY A 168 6.47 5.46 1.49
C GLY A 168 7.22 6.54 0.72
N LEU A 169 8.49 6.79 1.04
CA LEU A 169 9.35 7.71 0.30
C LEU A 169 9.57 7.24 -1.14
N ILE A 170 9.86 5.96 -1.36
CA ILE A 170 10.02 5.37 -2.70
C ILE A 170 8.76 5.58 -3.53
N GLY A 171 7.58 5.24 -2.98
CA GLY A 171 6.30 5.42 -3.67
C GLY A 171 5.99 6.87 -4.00
N PHE A 172 6.25 7.78 -3.05
CA PHE A 172 6.09 9.21 -3.23
C PHE A 172 7.01 9.79 -4.32
N MET A 173 8.28 9.38 -4.32
CA MET A 173 9.26 9.81 -5.32
C MET A 173 8.93 9.27 -6.72
N ALA A 174 8.49 8.02 -6.82
CA ALA A 174 8.04 7.44 -8.08
C ALA A 174 6.89 8.26 -8.69
N TRP A 175 5.90 8.63 -7.87
CA TRP A 175 4.80 9.50 -8.31
C TRP A 175 5.29 10.89 -8.74
N ARG A 176 6.16 11.53 -7.92
CA ARG A 176 6.71 12.85 -8.24
C ARG A 176 7.49 12.86 -9.56
N SER A 177 8.26 11.80 -9.83
CA SER A 177 9.01 11.64 -11.07
C SER A 177 8.06 11.60 -12.28
N LEU A 178 7.01 10.76 -12.23
CA LEU A 178 6.03 10.68 -13.32
C LEU A 178 5.27 11.99 -13.55
N LYS A 179 4.91 12.70 -12.46
CA LYS A 179 4.23 13.99 -12.54
C LYS A 179 5.09 15.08 -13.18
N LYS A 180 6.42 15.00 -13.05
CA LYS A 180 7.35 15.95 -13.69
C LYS A 180 7.36 15.79 -15.21
N HIS A 181 7.20 14.57 -15.72
CA HIS A 181 7.22 14.27 -17.16
C HIS A 181 5.89 14.55 -17.88
N THR A 182 4.81 14.76 -17.14
CA THR A 182 3.47 15.06 -17.69
C THR A 182 3.13 16.55 -17.68
N ARG A 183 4.08 17.42 -17.28
CA ARG A 183 4.02 18.88 -17.41
C ARG A 183 5.06 19.33 -18.43
#